data_AF-A0A661JCV9-F1
#
_entry.id   AF-A0A661JCV9-F1
#
_cell.length_a   1.000
_cell.length_b   1.000
_cell.length_c   1.000
_cell.angle_alpha   90.00
_cell.angle_beta   90.00
_cell.angle_gamma   90.00
#
_symmetry.space_group_name_H-M   'P 1'
#
loop_
_entity.id
_entity.type
_entity.pdbx_description
1 polymer ?
#
loop_
_entity_poly.entity_id
_entity_poly.type
_entity_poly.pdbx_seq_one_letter_code
_entity_poly.pdbx_strand_id
1 'polypeptide(L)'
;MIAPTMTYRKLEHGVVVLATGGEEYKPKEYLYGEHPRVLTQMELEERLASGEVDPKGLRRVVMIQCVGSRNEERPYCSRICCPMAVKNALKLKELAPDLEVHVLYRDMRTYGLLERYYTEARDKGVVFTRWGPE
;
A
#
# COMPACT_ATOMS: atom_id res chain seq x y z
N MET A 1 10.72 -16.75 36.50
CA MET A 1 11.00 -15.56 35.65
C MET A 1 9.99 -14.49 36.02
N ILE A 2 10.45 -13.46 36.75
CA ILE A 2 9.61 -12.36 37.22
C ILE A 2 9.51 -11.36 36.06
N ALA A 3 8.30 -11.06 35.59
CA ALA A 3 8.09 -10.04 34.56
C ALA A 3 8.69 -8.69 35.04
N PRO A 4 9.32 -7.89 34.16
CA PRO A 4 9.94 -6.64 34.56
C PRO A 4 8.89 -5.74 35.23
N THR A 5 9.24 -5.26 36.42
CA THR A 5 8.40 -4.43 37.27
C THR A 5 7.89 -3.22 36.47
N MET A 6 6.57 -3.14 36.24
CA MET A 6 5.95 -1.96 35.65
C MET A 6 6.26 -0.75 36.55
N THR A 7 7.05 0.18 36.03
CA THR A 7 7.37 1.43 36.72
C THR A 7 6.39 2.50 36.27
N TYR A 8 5.66 3.08 37.23
CA TYR A 8 4.76 4.19 36.99
C TYR A 8 5.51 5.51 37.16
N ARG A 9 5.33 6.45 36.22
CA ARG A 9 5.92 7.80 36.30
C ARG A 9 4.83 8.85 36.11
N LYS A 10 4.68 9.74 37.10
CA LYS A 10 3.85 10.94 36.98
C LYS A 10 4.58 11.96 36.11
N LEU A 11 3.92 12.48 35.08
CA LEU A 11 4.41 13.56 34.23
C LEU A 11 3.45 14.74 34.39
N GLU A 12 3.97 15.91 34.78
CA GLU A 12 3.18 17.14 34.86
C GLU A 12 3.31 17.89 33.53
N HIS A 13 2.18 18.19 32.88
CA HIS A 13 2.14 18.81 31.55
C HIS A 13 0.86 19.63 31.36
N GLY A 14 0.94 20.70 30.56
CA GLY A 14 -0.22 21.53 30.22
C GLY A 14 -1.07 20.96 29.08
N VAL A 15 -0.43 20.37 28.06
CA VAL A 15 -1.08 19.79 26.88
C VAL A 15 -0.37 18.49 26.51
N VAL A 16 -1.12 17.51 26.01
CA VAL A 16 -0.61 16.26 25.44
C VAL A 16 -1.04 16.18 23.98
N VAL A 17 -0.10 15.84 23.09
CA VAL A 17 -0.37 15.51 21.68
C VAL A 17 -0.11 14.03 21.48
N LEU A 18 -1.13 13.30 21.03
CA LEU A 18 -1.02 11.89 20.67
C LEU A 18 -0.77 11.78 19.17
N ALA A 19 0.43 11.32 18.81
CA ALA A 19 0.87 11.17 17.42
C ALA A 19 1.52 9.79 17.19
N THR A 20 0.89 8.73 17.71
CA THR A 20 1.41 7.36 17.67
C THR A 20 1.30 6.69 16.29
N GLY A 21 0.62 7.33 15.34
CA GLY A 21 0.50 6.84 13.96
C GLY A 21 -0.45 5.65 13.82
N GLY A 22 -0.17 4.81 12.82
CA GLY A 22 -0.90 3.58 12.55
C GLY A 22 0.03 2.51 11.98
N GLU A 23 -0.43 1.27 11.99
CA GLU A 23 0.33 0.11 11.53
C GLU A 23 -0.25 -0.46 10.24
N GLU A 24 0.63 -0.99 9.38
CA GLU A 24 0.22 -1.66 8.16
C GLU A 24 -0.55 -2.96 8.49
N TYR A 25 -1.65 -3.19 7.79
CA TYR A 25 -2.32 -4.49 7.84
C TYR A 25 -1.46 -5.56 7.16
N LYS A 26 -1.20 -6.67 7.85
CA LYS A 26 -0.55 -7.86 7.29
C LYS A 26 -1.62 -8.85 6.79
N PRO A 27 -1.75 -9.04 5.46
CA PRO A 27 -2.79 -9.90 4.89
C PRO A 27 -2.66 -11.36 5.31
N LYS A 28 -3.79 -12.07 5.33
CA LYS A 28 -3.81 -13.54 5.42
C LYS A 28 -4.28 -14.18 4.11
N GLU A 29 -4.86 -13.37 3.24
CA GLU A 29 -5.30 -13.73 1.90
C GLU A 29 -4.17 -13.65 0.84
N TYR A 30 -4.47 -14.19 -0.34
CA TYR A 30 -3.65 -14.05 -1.56
C TYR A 30 -2.20 -14.57 -1.45
N LEU A 31 -1.96 -15.58 -0.62
CA LEU A 31 -0.65 -16.23 -0.43
C LEU A 31 0.42 -15.30 0.17
N TYR A 32 0.01 -14.24 0.87
CA TYR A 32 0.94 -13.39 1.60
C TYR A 32 1.67 -14.20 2.68
N GLY A 33 3.01 -14.10 2.71
CA GLY A 33 3.86 -14.89 3.60
C GLY A 33 4.14 -16.32 3.10
N GLU A 34 3.40 -16.81 2.11
CA GLU A 34 3.60 -18.15 1.53
C GLU A 34 4.39 -18.08 0.21
N HIS A 35 4.15 -17.04 -0.59
CA HIS A 35 4.79 -16.89 -1.90
C HIS A 35 5.70 -15.64 -1.92
N PRO A 36 7.01 -15.76 -2.23
CA PRO A 36 7.98 -14.65 -2.07
C PRO A 36 7.74 -13.45 -3.02
N ARG A 37 7.01 -13.67 -4.12
CA ARG A 37 6.58 -12.60 -5.05
C ARG A 37 5.31 -11.85 -4.61
N VAL A 38 4.66 -12.25 -3.51
CA VAL A 38 3.49 -11.55 -2.97
C VAL A 38 3.97 -10.62 -1.87
N LEU A 39 3.83 -9.31 -2.11
CA LEU A 39 4.34 -8.25 -1.26
C LEU A 39 3.21 -7.29 -0.90
N THR A 40 3.31 -6.65 0.27
CA THR A 40 2.51 -5.44 0.52
C THR A 40 3.02 -4.27 -0.31
N GLN A 41 2.22 -3.20 -0.41
CA GLN A 41 2.66 -1.97 -1.10
C GLN A 41 3.84 -1.31 -0.39
N MET A 42 3.89 -1.37 0.94
CA MET A 42 4.99 -0.83 1.73
C MET A 42 6.28 -1.66 1.53
N GLU A 43 6.17 -2.99 1.52
CA GLU A 43 7.29 -3.88 1.22
C GLU A 43 7.80 -3.69 -0.21
N LEU A 44 6.90 -3.48 -1.19
CA LEU A 44 7.31 -3.16 -2.55
C LEU A 44 8.12 -1.86 -2.59
N GLU A 45 7.68 -0.81 -1.89
CA GLU A 45 8.44 0.45 -1.80
C GLU A 45 9.83 0.25 -1.20
N GLU A 46 9.91 -0.45 -0.07
CA GLU A 46 11.17 -0.73 0.60
C GLU A 46 12.11 -1.52 -0.31
N ARG A 47 11.61 -2.56 -0.99
CA ARG A 47 12.42 -3.41 -1.88
C ARG A 47 12.81 -2.73 -3.19
N LEU A 48 12.00 -1.80 -3.69
CA LEU A 48 12.37 -0.94 -4.81
C LEU A 48 13.47 0.05 -4.39
N ALA A 49 13.37 0.61 -3.19
CA ALA A 49 14.35 1.56 -2.67
C ALA A 49 15.70 0.90 -2.35
N SER A 50 15.68 -0.34 -1.83
CA SER A 50 16.90 -1.11 -1.54
C SER A 50 17.53 -1.75 -2.79
N GLY A 51 16.80 -1.81 -3.90
CA GLY A 51 17.21 -2.51 -5.12
C GLY A 51 17.07 -4.03 -5.05
N GLU A 52 16.42 -4.58 -4.02
CA GLU A 52 16.11 -6.02 -3.92
C GLU A 52 15.15 -6.46 -5.04
N VAL A 53 14.21 -5.59 -5.42
CA VAL A 53 13.35 -5.78 -6.58
C VAL A 53 13.84 -4.88 -7.71
N ASP A 54 14.34 -5.50 -8.78
CA ASP A 54 14.65 -4.80 -10.04
C ASP A 54 13.44 -4.86 -10.99
N PRO A 55 12.77 -3.72 -11.28
CA PRO A 55 11.64 -3.68 -12.20
C PRO A 55 11.96 -4.15 -13.62
N LYS A 56 13.22 -4.03 -14.06
CA LYS A 56 13.62 -4.44 -15.41
C LYS A 56 13.62 -5.96 -15.59
N GLY A 57 13.75 -6.70 -14.49
CA GLY A 57 13.62 -8.17 -14.48
C GLY A 57 12.17 -8.67 -14.43
N LEU A 58 11.19 -7.77 -14.29
CA LEU A 58 9.78 -8.11 -14.20
C LEU A 58 9.10 -7.95 -15.55
N ARG A 59 8.20 -8.88 -15.87
CA ARG A 59 7.31 -8.74 -17.03
C ARG A 59 5.98 -8.06 -16.68
N ARG A 60 5.46 -8.34 -15.48
CA ARG A 60 4.13 -7.88 -15.04
C ARG A 60 4.07 -7.70 -13.53
N VAL A 61 3.42 -6.63 -13.09
CA VAL A 61 3.04 -6.38 -11.69
C VAL A 61 1.52 -6.20 -11.61
N VAL A 62 0.89 -6.85 -10.63
CA VAL A 62 -0.54 -6.71 -10.34
C VAL A 62 -0.70 -6.22 -8.91
N MET A 63 -1.45 -5.13 -8.73
CA MET A 63 -1.76 -4.53 -7.45
C MET A 63 -3.23 -4.70 -7.12
N ILE A 64 -3.54 -5.32 -5.98
CA ILE A 64 -4.91 -5.56 -5.53
C ILE A 64 -5.28 -4.50 -4.48
N GLN A 65 -6.34 -3.73 -4.72
CA GLN A 65 -6.82 -2.72 -3.78
C GLN A 65 -7.84 -3.30 -2.79
N CYS A 66 -7.98 -2.61 -1.65
CA CYS A 66 -8.91 -2.96 -0.56
C CYS A 66 -8.59 -4.27 0.18
N VAL A 67 -7.36 -4.79 0.07
CA VAL A 67 -6.89 -5.91 0.92
C VAL A 67 -6.93 -5.48 2.39
N GLY A 68 -7.61 -6.24 3.24
CA GLY A 68 -7.84 -5.87 4.65
C GLY A 68 -8.67 -4.60 4.90
N SER A 69 -9.44 -4.09 3.93
CA SER A 69 -10.26 -2.88 4.10
C SER A 69 -11.56 -2.96 3.31
N ARG A 70 -12.59 -2.22 3.74
CA ARG A 70 -13.94 -2.29 3.14
C ARG A 70 -14.46 -3.74 3.08
N ASN A 71 -14.28 -4.45 4.18
CA ASN A 71 -14.80 -5.80 4.42
C ASN A 71 -15.58 -5.82 5.75
N GLU A 72 -16.15 -6.96 6.14
CA GLU A 72 -17.01 -7.07 7.32
C GLU A 72 -16.28 -6.70 8.62
N GLU A 73 -15.02 -7.13 8.79
CA GLU A 73 -14.21 -6.83 9.98
C GLU A 73 -13.72 -5.38 10.03
N ARG A 74 -13.39 -4.82 8.85
CA ARG A 74 -12.83 -3.47 8.66
C ARG A 74 -13.64 -2.74 7.60
N PRO A 75 -14.85 -2.24 7.93
CA PRO A 75 -15.76 -1.64 6.95
C PRO A 75 -15.29 -0.26 6.44
N TYR A 76 -14.24 0.30 7.03
CA TYR A 76 -13.67 1.58 6.64
C TYR A 76 -12.73 1.45 5.43
N CYS A 77 -12.51 2.59 4.76
CA CYS A 77 -11.47 2.73 3.73
C CYS A 77 -10.18 3.25 4.39
N SER A 78 -9.05 2.60 4.12
CA SER A 78 -7.73 3.03 4.64
C SER A 78 -7.19 4.33 4.04
N ARG A 79 -7.89 4.90 3.04
CA ARG A 79 -7.61 6.19 2.34
C ARG A 79 -6.25 6.34 1.65
N ILE A 80 -5.24 5.56 2.02
CA ILE A 80 -3.86 5.68 1.54
C ILE A 80 -3.49 4.63 0.48
N CYS A 81 -4.20 3.49 0.43
CA CYS A 81 -3.84 2.37 -0.45
C CYS A 81 -3.93 2.73 -1.94
N CYS A 82 -4.99 3.43 -2.38
CA CYS A 82 -5.12 3.88 -3.77
C CYS A 82 -3.99 4.83 -4.21
N PRO A 83 -3.71 5.95 -3.50
CA PRO A 83 -2.62 6.83 -3.92
C PRO A 83 -1.24 6.18 -3.80
N MET A 84 -1.04 5.28 -2.82
CA MET A 84 0.21 4.51 -2.71
C MET A 84 0.42 3.59 -3.93
N ALA A 85 -0.62 2.89 -4.37
CA ALA A 85 -0.55 2.07 -5.58
C ALA A 85 -0.25 2.89 -6.84
N VAL A 86 -0.86 4.08 -6.98
CA VAL A 86 -0.57 4.98 -8.10
C VAL A 86 0.88 5.47 -8.06
N LYS A 87 1.38 5.87 -6.89
CA LYS A 87 2.78 6.26 -6.70
C LYS A 87 3.74 5.15 -7.11
N ASN A 88 3.49 3.93 -6.65
CA ASN A 88 4.34 2.78 -6.95
C ASN A 88 4.25 2.38 -8.43
N ALA A 89 3.06 2.44 -9.02
CA ALA A 89 2.89 2.20 -10.46
C ALA A 89 3.68 3.21 -11.30
N LEU A 90 3.64 4.50 -10.95
CA LEU A 90 4.45 5.52 -11.62
C LEU A 90 5.95 5.25 -11.47
N LYS A 91 6.40 4.89 -10.26
CA LYS A 91 7.82 4.59 -10.04
C LYS A 91 8.28 3.36 -10.82
N LEU A 92 7.45 2.32 -10.89
CA LEU A 92 7.71 1.13 -11.70
C LEU A 92 7.84 1.48 -13.19
N LYS A 93 6.95 2.32 -13.72
CA LYS A 93 7.01 2.76 -15.13
C LYS A 93 8.18 3.72 -15.41
N GLU A 94 8.64 4.47 -14.42
CA GLU A 94 9.87 5.27 -14.52
C GLU A 94 11.11 4.38 -14.65
N LEU A 95 11.19 3.30 -13.85
CA LEU A 95 12.34 2.40 -13.83
C LEU A 95 12.34 1.39 -14.99
N ALA A 96 11.15 0.95 -15.42
CA ALA A 96 10.92 0.01 -16.51
C ALA A 96 9.68 0.43 -17.33
N PRO A 97 9.85 1.26 -18.38
CA PRO A 97 8.74 1.79 -19.18
C PRO A 97 7.85 0.71 -19.81
N ASP A 98 8.43 -0.43 -20.20
CA ASP A 98 7.71 -1.54 -20.84
C ASP A 98 7.01 -2.48 -19.85
N LEU A 99 7.20 -2.29 -18.54
CA LEU A 99 6.59 -3.14 -17.52
C LEU A 99 5.06 -3.02 -17.55
N GLU A 100 4.38 -4.17 -17.63
CA GLU A 100 2.93 -4.25 -17.53
C GLU A 100 2.50 -4.05 -16.06
N VAL A 101 1.83 -2.94 -15.76
CA VAL A 101 1.33 -2.67 -14.41
C VAL A 101 -0.20 -2.64 -14.43
N HIS A 102 -0.81 -3.49 -13.62
CA HIS A 102 -2.25 -3.60 -13.48
C HIS A 102 -2.68 -3.28 -12.05
N VAL A 103 -3.75 -2.50 -11.90
CA VAL A 103 -4.34 -2.18 -10.60
C VAL A 103 -5.79 -2.66 -10.60
N LEU A 104 -6.10 -3.63 -9.74
CA LEU A 104 -7.45 -4.15 -9.52
C LEU A 104 -8.11 -3.37 -8.39
N TYR A 105 -9.19 -2.65 -8.66
CA TYR A 105 -9.80 -1.74 -7.69
C TYR A 105 -11.32 -1.73 -7.70
N ARG A 106 -11.95 -1.37 -6.57
CA ARG A 106 -13.41 -1.15 -6.50
C ARG A 106 -13.78 0.28 -6.90
N ASP A 107 -13.17 1.25 -6.22
CA ASP A 107 -13.27 2.67 -6.52
C ASP A 107 -11.88 3.30 -6.37
N MET A 108 -11.45 4.10 -7.34
CA MET A 108 -10.16 4.79 -7.27
C MET A 108 -10.32 6.03 -6.41
N ARG A 109 -9.58 6.09 -5.29
CA ARG A 109 -9.74 7.13 -4.26
C ARG A 109 -8.52 8.05 -4.18
N THR A 110 -8.20 8.71 -5.29
CA THR A 110 -7.11 9.70 -5.46
C THR A 110 -7.63 11.13 -5.32
N TYR A 111 -8.00 11.53 -4.10
CA TYR A 111 -8.67 12.81 -3.86
C TYR A 111 -7.82 14.05 -4.16
N GLY A 112 -8.48 15.11 -4.62
CA GLY A 112 -7.88 16.43 -4.78
C GLY A 112 -6.71 16.42 -5.77
N LEU A 113 -5.57 16.94 -5.34
CA LEU A 113 -4.38 17.02 -6.19
C LEU A 113 -3.82 15.64 -6.58
N LEU A 114 -4.24 14.56 -5.92
CA LEU A 114 -3.75 13.22 -6.23
C LEU A 114 -4.33 12.66 -7.54
N GLU A 115 -5.44 13.21 -8.02
CA GLU A 115 -6.07 12.80 -9.28
C GLU A 115 -5.17 13.05 -10.49
N ARG A 116 -4.29 14.05 -10.43
CA ARG A 116 -3.29 14.31 -11.48
C ARG A 116 -2.33 13.14 -11.67
N TYR A 117 -1.94 12.47 -10.58
CA TYR A 117 -1.05 11.32 -10.62
C TYR A 117 -1.77 10.07 -11.12
N TYR A 118 -3.07 9.95 -10.82
CA TYR A 118 -3.89 8.91 -11.40
C TYR A 118 -3.99 9.06 -12.92
N THR A 119 -4.19 10.29 -13.39
CA THR A 119 -4.19 10.62 -14.83
C THR A 119 -2.84 10.31 -15.46
N GLU A 120 -1.74 10.78 -14.85
CA GLU A 120 -0.38 10.49 -15.33
C GLU A 120 -0.11 8.98 -15.41
N ALA A 121 -0.54 8.20 -14.41
CA ALA A 121 -0.35 6.75 -14.42
C ALA A 121 -1.08 6.10 -15.61
N ARG A 122 -2.31 6.56 -15.92
CA ARG A 122 -3.05 6.08 -17.09
C ARG A 122 -2.34 6.46 -18.40
N ASP A 123 -1.82 7.68 -18.49
CA ASP A 123 -1.08 8.15 -19.67
C ASP A 123 0.21 7.34 -19.89
N LYS A 124 0.85 6.87 -18.81
CA LYS A 124 1.99 5.94 -18.86
C LYS A 124 1.59 4.49 -19.14
N GLY A 125 0.31 4.20 -19.40
CA GLY A 125 -0.16 2.87 -19.75
C GLY A 125 -0.38 1.92 -18.56
N VAL A 126 -0.52 2.45 -17.33
CA VAL A 126 -0.98 1.63 -16.21
C VAL A 126 -2.45 1.27 -16.42
N VAL A 127 -2.77 -0.02 -16.35
CA VAL A 127 -4.11 -0.53 -16.60
C VAL A 127 -4.88 -0.62 -15.28
N PHE A 128 -6.02 0.06 -15.22
CA PHE A 128 -6.89 0.05 -14.06
C PHE A 128 -8.14 -0.75 -14.36
N THR A 129 -8.27 -1.92 -13.73
CA THR A 129 -9.45 -2.79 -13.89
C THR A 129 -10.35 -2.65 -12.69
N ARG A 130 -11.55 -2.14 -12.92
CA ARG A 130 -12.58 -2.06 -11.89
C ARG A 130 -13.14 -3.46 -11.65
N TRP A 131 -13.24 -3.86 -10.38
CA TRP A 131 -13.98 -5.04 -9.96
C TRP A 131 -14.98 -4.65 -8.88
N GLY A 132 -16.18 -5.20 -8.98
CA GLY A 132 -17.17 -5.16 -7.91
C GLY A 132 -17.46 -6.60 -7.49
N PRO A 133 -17.83 -6.85 -6.23
CA PRO A 133 -18.64 -8.03 -5.96
C PRO A 133 -19.93 -7.89 -6.78
N GLU A 134 -20.28 -8.92 -7.56
CA GLU A 134 -21.69 -9.13 -7.90
C GLU A 134 -22.48 -9.43 -6.62
#